data_AF-A0A166RAD6-F1
#
_entry.id   AF-A0A166RAD6-F1
#
_cell.length_a   1.000
_cell.length_b   1.000
_cell.length_c   1.000
_cell.angle_alpha   90.00
_cell.angle_beta   90.00
_cell.angle_gamma   90.00
#
_symmetry.space_group_name_H-M   'P 1'
#
loop_
_entity.id
_entity.type
_entity.pdbx_description
1 polymer ?
#
loop_
_entity_poly.entity_id
_entity_poly.type
_entity_poly.pdbx_seq_one_letter_code
_entity_poly.pdbx_strand_id
1 'polypeptide(L)'
;MAVGCASRKKQNTKMVLWTLTTHGRSIAWWDEANNPYERLGDDRIQVKSSWCEFATTGGADTDIILRDALLTRNPCKFPTDTRESEGMSSSAPVYKPQLANYTDVIVCSVKGHRRLADWLAGGQRFLRFYSSGTVRNANEIFSHETEDVTEDFTQKARTGAHVMELVESEHPIPQTRKLQEYLLGGIQATSVVGVYSAFHDYAIYALGYTHPETIRLTYMLCALLDPFKNGRVSIDGVMFRDLAKYGKRLSAWKKSKENDDFHVNSTYNTLNPKRGHKLEQFIVDEFCKQAKDEGNVQKDAIRDSFQHRGRTVVDPHLTQPWYDEEGRIAVIGTVQMEVQLLATKIHVQAFKTRYQKEKD
;
A
#
# COMPACT_ATOMS: atom_id res chain seq x y z
N MET A 1 22.80 48.34 17.94
CA MET A 1 22.92 47.98 16.51
C MET A 1 22.34 46.59 16.34
N ALA A 2 21.07 46.49 15.93
CA ALA A 2 20.40 45.23 15.64
C ALA A 2 19.66 45.43 14.31
N VAL A 3 20.13 44.76 13.27
CA VAL A 3 19.50 44.74 11.95
C VAL A 3 19.08 43.30 11.71
N GLY A 4 17.84 42.97 12.10
CA GLY A 4 17.17 41.73 11.75
C GLY A 4 16.29 41.98 10.53
N CYS A 5 16.82 41.72 9.33
CA CYS A 5 16.08 41.81 8.09
C CYS A 5 15.31 40.50 7.85
N ALA A 6 14.05 40.43 8.30
CA ALA A 6 13.13 39.34 7.97
C ALA A 6 12.48 39.62 6.61
N SER A 7 13.05 39.08 5.54
CA SER A 7 12.46 39.13 4.20
C SER A 7 11.34 38.08 4.08
N ARG A 8 10.08 38.52 4.28
CA ARG A 8 8.88 37.77 3.90
C ARG A 8 8.76 37.77 2.38
N LYS A 9 9.26 36.71 1.73
CA LYS A 9 8.89 36.42 0.33
C LYS A 9 7.43 35.96 0.29
N LYS A 10 6.57 36.74 -0.37
CA LYS A 10 5.25 36.28 -0.84
C LYS A 10 5.45 35.09 -1.77
N GLN A 11 5.17 33.88 -1.29
CA GLN A 11 5.06 32.71 -2.15
C GLN A 11 3.68 32.75 -2.81
N ASN A 12 3.65 32.77 -4.14
CA ASN A 12 2.44 32.53 -4.92
C ASN A 12 1.92 31.13 -4.60
N THR A 13 0.74 31.05 -3.99
CA THR A 13 0.14 29.78 -3.60
C THR A 13 -0.42 29.07 -4.83
N LYS A 14 0.22 27.97 -5.24
CA LYS A 14 -0.34 27.06 -6.24
C LYS A 14 -1.34 26.12 -5.54
N MET A 15 -2.57 26.09 -6.04
CA MET A 15 -3.57 25.07 -5.71
C MET A 15 -3.08 23.72 -6.27
N VAL A 16 -3.05 22.69 -5.43
CA VAL A 16 -2.54 21.36 -5.78
C VAL A 16 -3.68 20.35 -5.60
N LEU A 17 -4.33 19.99 -6.71
CA LEU A 17 -5.55 19.18 -6.78
C LEU A 17 -5.22 17.68 -7.00
N TRP A 18 -5.50 16.79 -6.04
CA TRP A 18 -5.41 15.31 -6.19
C TRP A 18 -6.31 14.66 -5.12
N THR A 19 -7.37 13.88 -5.33
CA THR A 19 -7.63 12.64 -6.07
C THR A 19 -7.56 11.36 -5.19
N LEU A 20 -8.67 11.03 -4.51
CA LEU A 20 -8.97 9.78 -3.78
C LEU A 20 -10.15 8.96 -4.35
N THR A 21 -9.92 7.68 -4.65
CA THR A 21 -10.86 6.75 -5.28
C THR A 21 -11.62 5.88 -4.27
N THR A 22 -12.79 6.33 -3.84
CA THR A 22 -13.93 5.43 -3.64
C THR A 22 -14.67 5.37 -4.97
N HIS A 23 -14.84 4.17 -5.55
CA HIS A 23 -15.46 3.99 -6.88
C HIS A 23 -14.77 4.71 -8.07
N GLY A 24 -13.45 4.90 -8.03
CA GLY A 24 -12.71 5.50 -9.15
C GLY A 24 -12.76 7.04 -9.24
N ARG A 25 -13.28 7.73 -8.20
CA ARG A 25 -13.30 9.21 -8.15
C ARG A 25 -12.21 9.77 -7.28
N SER A 26 -12.26 11.06 -6.96
CA SER A 26 -11.05 11.77 -6.63
C SER A 26 -11.27 12.94 -5.68
N ILE A 27 -11.22 12.68 -4.38
CA ILE A 27 -11.33 13.71 -3.35
C ILE A 27 -10.00 14.47 -3.20
N ALA A 28 -10.01 15.79 -3.35
CA ALA A 28 -8.82 16.64 -3.24
C ALA A 28 -8.64 17.28 -1.85
N TRP A 29 -7.40 17.61 -1.52
CA TRP A 29 -7.05 18.30 -0.28
C TRP A 29 -7.10 19.82 -0.46
N TRP A 30 -7.65 20.51 0.52
CA TRP A 30 -7.50 21.95 0.70
C TRP A 30 -6.87 22.19 2.07
N ASP A 31 -5.56 22.46 2.08
CA ASP A 31 -4.85 22.86 3.30
C ASP A 31 -4.30 24.29 3.21
N GLU A 32 -4.70 25.06 4.22
CA GLU A 32 -4.06 26.25 4.81
C GLU A 32 -3.90 27.59 4.12
N ALA A 33 -3.68 27.70 2.82
CA ALA A 33 -3.47 29.06 2.30
C ALA A 33 -4.77 29.86 2.16
N ASN A 34 -5.91 29.18 2.14
CA ASN A 34 -7.24 29.76 1.92
C ASN A 34 -8.33 28.88 2.57
N ASN A 35 -8.30 28.65 3.88
CA ASN A 35 -9.56 28.63 4.63
C ASN A 35 -9.84 30.09 4.99
N PRO A 36 -10.35 30.94 4.07
CA PRO A 36 -10.43 32.39 4.28
C PRO A 36 -11.34 32.76 5.46
N TYR A 37 -11.97 31.77 6.10
CA TYR A 37 -13.00 31.99 7.08
C TYR A 37 -12.65 31.49 8.49
N GLU A 38 -11.59 30.70 8.70
CA GLU A 38 -11.22 30.13 10.03
C GLU A 38 -12.42 29.55 10.81
N ARG A 39 -13.37 28.90 10.11
CA ARG A 39 -14.69 28.55 10.68
C ARG A 39 -14.78 27.19 11.33
N LEU A 40 -13.84 26.31 11.05
CA LEU A 40 -13.76 25.01 11.70
C LEU A 40 -13.08 25.18 13.07
N GLY A 41 -13.54 24.43 14.07
CA GLY A 41 -12.85 24.33 15.35
C GLY A 41 -11.63 23.43 15.23
N ASP A 42 -10.77 23.41 16.24
CA ASP A 42 -9.60 22.52 16.32
C ASP A 42 -10.03 21.07 16.01
N ASP A 43 -9.22 20.35 15.23
CA ASP A 43 -9.44 18.96 14.81
C ASP A 43 -10.76 18.66 14.06
N ARG A 44 -11.51 19.67 13.63
CA ARG A 44 -12.73 19.49 12.84
C ARG A 44 -12.45 19.47 11.34
N ILE A 45 -13.22 18.66 10.63
CA ILE A 45 -13.23 18.60 9.17
C ILE A 45 -14.63 18.85 8.61
N GLN A 46 -14.70 19.22 7.33
CA GLN A 46 -15.90 19.12 6.52
C GLN A 46 -15.59 18.32 5.26
N VAL A 47 -16.41 17.31 4.98
CA VAL A 47 -16.35 16.54 3.74
C VAL A 47 -17.70 16.64 3.05
N LYS A 48 -17.67 17.07 1.80
CA LYS A 48 -18.84 17.11 0.92
C LYS A 48 -18.47 16.49 -0.41
N SER A 49 -19.29 15.58 -0.91
CA SER A 49 -19.22 15.00 -2.26
C SER A 49 -20.12 15.79 -3.21
N SER A 50 -19.83 15.73 -4.51
CA SER A 50 -20.78 16.20 -5.53
C SER A 50 -21.99 15.27 -5.69
N TRP A 51 -22.02 14.13 -4.99
CA TRP A 51 -23.06 13.09 -5.07
C TRP A 51 -23.50 12.64 -3.68
N CYS A 52 -24.73 12.14 -3.55
CA CYS A 52 -25.18 11.47 -2.33
C CYS A 52 -24.64 10.04 -2.31
N GLU A 53 -23.46 9.84 -1.70
CA GLU A 53 -22.78 8.52 -1.67
C GLU A 53 -22.41 8.06 -0.25
N PHE A 54 -22.64 8.89 0.76
CA PHE A 54 -22.35 8.55 2.14
C PHE A 54 -23.60 8.00 2.82
N ALA A 55 -23.53 6.77 3.32
CA ALA A 55 -24.64 6.17 4.04
C ALA A 55 -24.79 6.78 5.45
N THR A 56 -26.00 7.24 5.78
CA THR A 56 -26.39 7.61 7.15
C THR A 56 -26.75 6.36 7.98
N THR A 57 -26.99 6.50 9.29
CA THR A 57 -27.46 5.38 10.15
C THR A 57 -28.84 4.90 9.75
N GLY A 58 -29.65 5.79 9.16
CA GLY A 58 -30.95 5.45 8.63
C GLY A 58 -30.90 4.77 7.26
N GLY A 59 -29.69 4.54 6.71
CA GLY A 59 -29.52 3.96 5.38
C GLY A 59 -29.80 4.91 4.22
N ALA A 60 -30.19 6.16 4.49
CA ALA A 60 -30.30 7.20 3.46
C ALA A 60 -28.91 7.68 3.03
N ASP A 61 -28.72 7.91 1.74
CA ASP A 61 -27.50 8.49 1.20
C ASP A 61 -27.49 10.01 1.41
N THR A 62 -26.33 10.55 1.74
CA THR A 62 -26.06 11.99 1.89
C THR A 62 -24.80 12.36 1.12
N ASP A 63 -24.71 13.62 0.69
CA ASP A 63 -23.52 14.19 0.07
C ASP A 63 -22.54 14.77 1.10
N ILE A 64 -22.89 14.78 2.39
CA ILE A 64 -22.06 15.34 3.47
C ILE A 64 -21.80 14.28 4.55
N ILE A 65 -20.56 14.18 5.01
CA ILE A 65 -20.22 13.34 6.17
C ILE A 65 -20.58 14.11 7.44
N LEU A 66 -21.62 13.61 8.14
CA LEU A 66 -22.12 14.17 9.39
C LEU A 66 -21.69 13.30 10.59
N ARG A 67 -20.51 12.68 10.57
CA ARG A 67 -20.08 11.73 11.61
C ARG A 67 -18.61 11.89 11.92
N ASP A 68 -18.24 11.32 13.07
CA ASP A 68 -16.85 11.07 13.40
C ASP A 68 -16.23 10.28 12.25
N ALA A 69 -15.08 10.76 11.80
CA ALA A 69 -14.37 10.20 10.67
C ALA A 69 -12.95 9.89 11.10
N LEU A 70 -12.54 8.66 10.81
CA LEU A 70 -11.17 8.22 11.00
C LEU A 70 -10.34 8.60 9.79
N LEU A 71 -9.44 9.55 9.95
CA LEU A 71 -8.57 10.08 8.91
C LEU A 71 -7.23 9.37 8.96
N THR A 72 -6.77 8.82 7.85
CA THR A 72 -5.45 8.21 7.74
C THR A 72 -4.79 8.52 6.40
N ARG A 73 -3.46 8.47 6.35
CA ARG A 73 -2.68 8.58 5.11
C ARG A 73 -1.95 7.28 4.82
N ASN A 74 -1.90 6.90 3.54
CA ASN A 74 -1.07 5.79 3.11
C ASN A 74 0.34 6.23 2.70
N PRO A 75 1.39 5.50 3.11
CA PRO A 75 1.35 4.42 4.10
C PRO A 75 1.15 4.97 5.53
N CYS A 76 0.34 4.27 6.34
CA CYS A 76 0.16 4.57 7.76
C CYS A 76 1.19 3.75 8.55
N LYS A 77 2.20 4.41 9.12
CA LYS A 77 3.32 3.74 9.79
C LYS A 77 3.37 4.06 11.28
N PHE A 78 3.14 5.32 11.67
CA PHE A 78 3.01 5.68 13.07
C PHE A 78 1.62 5.34 13.62
N PRO A 79 1.51 5.04 14.93
CA PRO A 79 0.22 4.98 15.60
C PRO A 79 -0.62 6.26 15.43
N THR A 80 0.04 7.43 15.33
CA THR A 80 -0.61 8.74 15.15
C THR A 80 -0.99 9.07 13.71
N ASP A 81 -0.54 8.29 12.72
CA ASP A 81 -0.86 8.51 11.29
C ASP A 81 -2.34 8.25 10.97
N THR A 82 -3.08 7.75 11.96
CA THR A 82 -4.52 7.63 11.94
C THR A 82 -5.09 8.44 13.08
N ARG A 83 -5.98 9.38 12.75
CA ARG A 83 -6.65 10.26 13.71
C ARG A 83 -8.16 10.17 13.55
N GLU A 84 -8.86 9.88 14.62
CA GLU A 84 -10.25 10.23 14.76
C GLU A 84 -10.31 11.76 14.86
N SER A 85 -10.81 12.39 13.79
CA SER A 85 -11.17 13.79 13.87
C SER A 85 -12.38 13.90 14.81
N GLU A 86 -12.28 14.74 15.85
CA GLU A 86 -13.38 14.95 16.77
C GLU A 86 -14.51 15.61 16.00
N GLY A 87 -15.48 14.79 15.62
CA GLY A 87 -16.31 15.04 14.47
C GLY A 87 -17.73 14.64 14.73
N MET A 88 -18.29 14.91 15.92
CA MET A 88 -19.74 15.05 16.18
C MET A 88 -20.13 14.81 17.64
N SER A 89 -19.31 14.15 18.45
CA SER A 89 -19.79 13.56 19.72
C SER A 89 -20.18 14.58 20.82
N SER A 90 -19.72 15.84 20.75
CA SER A 90 -20.01 16.83 21.81
C SER A 90 -21.01 17.95 21.46
N SER A 91 -21.37 18.19 20.19
CA SER A 91 -22.63 18.86 19.74
C SER A 91 -22.52 19.38 18.30
N ALA A 92 -23.31 18.77 17.41
CA ALA A 92 -23.65 19.20 16.05
C ALA A 92 -22.57 19.07 14.93
N PRO A 93 -22.98 18.60 13.73
CA PRO A 93 -22.11 18.49 12.58
C PRO A 93 -21.72 19.89 12.13
N VAL A 94 -20.44 20.11 11.86
CA VAL A 94 -19.96 21.41 11.41
C VAL A 94 -20.07 21.50 9.89
N TYR A 95 -21.27 21.25 9.36
CA TYR A 95 -21.58 21.78 8.04
C TYR A 95 -21.55 23.30 8.16
N LYS A 96 -20.57 23.92 7.51
CA LYS A 96 -20.53 25.37 7.31
C LYS A 96 -21.09 25.66 5.94
N PRO A 97 -22.24 26.36 5.83
CA PRO A 97 -22.77 26.79 4.54
C PRO A 97 -21.77 27.59 3.72
N GLN A 98 -20.84 28.31 4.38
CA GLN A 98 -19.75 29.05 3.73
C GLN A 98 -18.75 28.14 3.00
N LEU A 99 -18.67 26.88 3.40
CA LEU A 99 -17.84 25.86 2.78
C LEU A 99 -18.65 24.95 1.83
N ALA A 100 -19.94 25.23 1.58
CA ALA A 100 -20.83 24.36 0.82
C ALA A 100 -20.40 24.13 -0.64
N ASN A 101 -19.63 25.06 -1.21
CA ASN A 101 -19.14 24.99 -2.58
C ASN A 101 -17.86 24.16 -2.71
N TYR A 102 -17.23 23.79 -1.59
CA TYR A 102 -16.10 22.88 -1.57
C TYR A 102 -16.61 21.44 -1.61
N THR A 103 -16.93 20.98 -2.82
CA THR A 103 -17.32 19.60 -3.12
C THR A 103 -16.12 18.77 -3.56
N ASP A 104 -16.18 17.48 -3.32
CA ASP A 104 -15.13 16.50 -3.61
C ASP A 104 -13.79 16.87 -2.97
N VAL A 105 -13.84 17.48 -1.79
CA VAL A 105 -12.65 17.84 -1.00
C VAL A 105 -12.88 17.62 0.49
N ILE A 106 -11.77 17.45 1.20
CA ILE A 106 -11.74 17.45 2.67
C ILE A 106 -11.19 18.81 3.10
N VAL A 107 -12.03 19.58 3.79
CA VAL A 107 -11.63 20.87 4.37
C VAL A 107 -11.27 20.64 5.82
N CYS A 108 -10.00 20.83 6.15
CA CYS A 108 -9.48 20.68 7.51
C CYS A 108 -9.46 22.02 8.26
N SER A 109 -9.53 21.94 9.59
CA SER A 109 -9.25 23.09 10.43
C SER A 109 -7.79 23.51 10.35
N VAL A 110 -7.57 24.82 10.37
CA VAL A 110 -6.24 25.44 10.47
C VAL A 110 -5.91 25.88 11.91
N LYS A 111 -6.83 25.60 12.84
CA LYS A 111 -6.66 25.89 14.26
C LYS A 111 -6.03 24.70 14.99
N GLY A 112 -5.58 24.94 16.22
CA GLY A 112 -4.83 23.99 17.02
C GLY A 112 -3.33 24.25 16.97
N HIS A 113 -2.59 23.46 17.75
CA HIS A 113 -1.13 23.62 17.90
C HIS A 113 -0.34 22.97 16.76
N ARG A 114 -0.97 22.07 16.01
CA ARG A 114 -0.40 21.34 14.88
C ARG A 114 -1.49 21.10 13.84
N ARG A 115 -1.12 21.13 12.56
CA ARG A 115 -2.05 20.94 11.43
C ARG A 115 -2.49 19.50 11.39
N LEU A 116 -3.74 19.24 11.00
CA LEU A 116 -4.24 17.87 10.89
C LEU A 116 -3.40 17.04 9.90
N ALA A 117 -2.91 17.63 8.82
CA ALA A 117 -2.03 16.97 7.86
C ALA A 117 -0.66 16.57 8.43
N ASP A 118 -0.15 17.31 9.42
CA ASP A 118 1.15 17.02 10.04
C ASP A 118 1.08 15.74 10.88
N TRP A 119 -0.08 15.46 11.49
CA TRP A 119 -0.32 14.21 12.22
C TRP A 119 -0.32 12.97 11.33
N LEU A 120 -0.65 13.14 10.05
CA LEU A 120 -0.91 12.05 9.12
C LEU A 120 0.33 11.80 8.26
N ALA A 121 1.43 11.44 8.92
CA ALA A 121 2.78 11.26 8.37
C ALA A 121 3.37 12.49 7.64
N GLY A 122 2.99 13.73 7.99
CA GLY A 122 3.68 14.95 7.57
C GLY A 122 3.59 15.30 6.08
N GLY A 123 2.43 15.20 5.45
CA GLY A 123 2.37 15.33 3.99
C GLY A 123 0.98 15.54 3.42
N GLN A 124 0.98 16.02 2.18
CA GLN A 124 -0.13 16.76 1.57
C GLN A 124 -1.10 15.91 0.74
N ARG A 125 -0.92 14.57 0.68
CA ARG A 125 -1.60 13.74 -0.34
C ARG A 125 -2.12 12.42 0.24
N PHE A 126 -3.40 12.15 -0.04
CA PHE A 126 -4.15 10.90 0.17
C PHE A 126 -4.67 10.61 1.59
N LEU A 127 -5.86 11.12 1.89
CA LEU A 127 -6.57 10.82 3.13
C LEU A 127 -7.69 9.79 2.95
N ARG A 128 -7.54 8.59 3.46
CA ARG A 128 -8.68 7.68 3.60
C ARG A 128 -9.48 8.10 4.82
N PHE A 129 -10.80 8.16 4.67
CA PHE A 129 -11.69 8.29 5.81
C PHE A 129 -12.53 7.02 5.95
N TYR A 130 -12.80 6.64 7.20
CA TYR A 130 -13.69 5.54 7.53
C TYR A 130 -14.76 6.05 8.51
N SER A 131 -16.01 5.69 8.26
CA SER A 131 -17.13 5.90 9.20
C SER A 131 -17.35 4.60 9.96
N SER A 132 -16.62 4.37 11.06
CA SER A 132 -16.88 3.22 11.92
C SER A 132 -16.32 3.38 13.32
N GLY A 133 -17.16 3.08 14.32
CA GLY A 133 -16.78 2.85 15.72
C GLY A 133 -16.10 4.02 16.43
N THR A 134 -16.05 3.95 17.77
CA THR A 134 -15.22 4.86 18.55
C THR A 134 -13.77 4.41 18.43
N VAL A 135 -12.92 5.20 17.80
CA VAL A 135 -11.49 4.89 17.64
C VAL A 135 -10.66 5.88 18.44
N ARG A 136 -10.10 5.43 19.56
CA ARG A 136 -9.27 6.31 20.38
C ARG A 136 -7.97 6.70 19.65
N ASN A 137 -7.74 8.01 19.54
CA ASN A 137 -6.48 8.56 19.05
C ASN A 137 -5.27 8.01 19.83
N ALA A 138 -4.21 7.69 19.11
CA ALA A 138 -2.94 7.29 19.71
C ALA A 138 -2.30 8.44 20.48
N ASN A 139 -1.40 8.10 21.42
CA ASN A 139 -0.68 9.11 22.19
C ASN A 139 0.25 9.92 21.28
N GLU A 140 0.21 11.24 21.44
CA GLU A 140 0.95 12.20 20.62
C GLU A 140 2.47 12.07 20.73
N ILE A 141 2.97 11.46 21.81
CA ILE A 141 4.38 11.14 22.00
C ILE A 141 4.98 10.40 20.80
N PHE A 142 4.18 9.59 20.09
CA PHE A 142 4.65 8.82 18.93
C PHE A 142 4.87 9.67 17.68
N SER A 143 4.46 10.94 17.69
CA SER A 143 4.70 11.87 16.60
C SER A 143 5.99 12.68 16.77
N HIS A 144 6.62 12.63 17.95
CA HIS A 144 7.85 13.34 18.22
C HIS A 144 9.06 12.46 17.90
N GLU A 145 9.93 12.97 17.03
CA GLU A 145 11.19 12.31 16.69
C GLU A 145 12.01 12.10 17.97
N THR A 146 12.41 10.86 18.21
CA THR A 146 13.23 10.49 19.37
C THR A 146 14.69 10.88 19.13
N GLU A 147 15.40 11.31 20.18
CA GLU A 147 16.81 11.75 20.11
C GLU A 147 17.69 10.69 19.43
N ASP A 148 17.52 9.40 19.76
CA ASP A 148 18.26 8.27 19.18
C ASP A 148 18.24 8.21 17.64
N VAL A 149 17.15 8.66 17.01
CA VAL A 149 17.03 8.62 15.54
C VAL A 149 17.96 9.65 14.92
N THR A 150 18.14 10.80 15.56
CA THR A 150 18.98 11.87 15.01
C THR A 150 20.45 11.46 14.93
N GLU A 151 20.88 10.57 15.83
CA GLU A 151 22.23 9.99 15.83
C GLU A 151 22.46 8.97 14.72
N ASP A 152 21.40 8.38 14.16
CA ASP A 152 21.49 7.41 13.05
C ASP A 152 21.66 8.09 11.67
N PHE A 153 21.58 9.42 11.60
CA PHE A 153 21.69 10.21 10.38
C PHE A 153 22.86 11.19 10.38
N THR A 154 23.46 11.38 9.21
CA THR A 154 24.26 12.57 8.91
C THR A 154 23.44 13.53 8.06
N GLN A 155 23.40 14.81 8.44
CA GLN A 155 22.78 15.84 7.63
C GLN A 155 23.81 16.37 6.63
N LYS A 156 23.66 15.97 5.37
CA LYS A 156 24.47 16.45 4.24
C LYS A 156 23.57 17.23 3.29
N ALA A 157 22.84 18.22 3.82
CA ALA A 157 22.01 19.09 3.02
C ALA A 157 22.88 19.96 2.10
N ARG A 158 23.04 19.54 0.84
CA ARG A 158 23.70 20.34 -0.19
C ARG A 158 22.65 21.16 -0.91
N THR A 159 22.79 22.48 -0.89
CA THR A 159 21.99 23.35 -1.74
C THR A 159 22.45 23.19 -3.20
N GLY A 160 21.56 23.40 -4.16
CA GLY A 160 21.94 23.40 -5.58
C GLY A 160 23.08 24.38 -5.87
N ALA A 161 23.08 25.54 -5.20
CA ALA A 161 24.17 26.51 -5.30
C ALA A 161 25.51 25.94 -4.84
N HIS A 162 25.53 25.24 -3.69
CA HIS A 162 26.76 24.61 -3.19
C HIS A 162 27.25 23.48 -4.11
N VAL A 163 26.33 22.72 -4.71
CA VAL A 163 26.70 21.71 -5.72
C VAL A 163 27.31 22.36 -6.95
N MET A 164 26.72 23.45 -7.46
CA MET A 164 27.26 24.18 -8.62
C MET A 164 28.65 24.76 -8.34
N GLU A 165 28.86 25.35 -7.16
CA GLU A 165 30.17 25.87 -6.73
C GLU A 165 31.24 24.77 -6.70
N LEU A 166 30.92 23.61 -6.11
CA LEU A 166 31.82 22.45 -6.07
C LEU A 166 32.12 21.88 -7.46
N VAL A 167 31.15 21.97 -8.37
CA VAL A 167 31.22 21.48 -9.75
C VAL A 167 32.08 22.42 -10.60
N GLU A 168 31.96 23.74 -10.43
CA GLU A 168 32.75 24.74 -11.17
C GLU A 168 34.24 24.76 -10.78
N SER A 169 34.57 24.38 -9.55
CA SER A 169 35.96 24.36 -9.06
C SER A 169 36.81 23.17 -9.51
N GLU A 170 36.22 22.16 -10.18
CA GLU A 170 36.89 20.90 -10.49
C GLU A 170 37.16 20.67 -11.97
N HIS A 171 38.12 19.79 -12.26
CA HIS A 171 38.41 19.32 -13.61
C HIS A 171 37.17 18.61 -14.22
N PRO A 172 36.92 18.67 -15.54
CA PRO A 172 35.69 18.19 -16.18
C PRO A 172 35.22 16.76 -15.83
N ILE A 173 36.17 15.85 -15.55
CA ILE A 173 35.86 14.44 -15.24
C ILE A 173 35.31 14.28 -13.81
N PRO A 174 36.02 14.71 -12.74
CA PRO A 174 35.46 14.77 -11.38
C PRO A 174 34.12 15.54 -11.29
N GLN A 175 34.04 16.66 -12.02
CA GLN A 175 32.83 17.46 -12.13
C GLN A 175 31.61 16.64 -12.61
N THR A 176 31.79 15.90 -13.71
CA THR A 176 30.74 15.03 -14.26
C THR A 176 30.31 13.97 -13.25
N ARG A 177 31.26 13.37 -12.52
CA ARG A 177 30.94 12.34 -11.51
C ARG A 177 30.13 12.90 -10.34
N LYS A 178 30.50 14.06 -9.80
CA LYS A 178 29.75 14.71 -8.71
C LYS A 178 28.34 15.10 -9.14
N LEU A 179 28.20 15.61 -10.36
CA LEU A 179 26.88 15.94 -10.91
C LEU A 179 26.04 14.68 -11.10
N GLN A 180 26.62 13.60 -11.63
CA GLN A 180 25.95 12.31 -11.76
C GLN A 180 25.53 11.76 -10.40
N GLU A 181 26.39 11.79 -9.38
CA GLU A 181 26.05 11.36 -8.01
C GLU A 181 24.87 12.16 -7.45
N TYR A 182 24.89 13.49 -7.61
CA TYR A 182 23.78 14.35 -7.19
C TYR A 182 22.47 14.06 -7.92
N LEU A 183 22.52 13.92 -9.26
CA LEU A 183 21.35 13.66 -10.09
C LEU A 183 20.79 12.25 -9.89
N LEU A 184 21.66 11.26 -9.66
CA LEU A 184 21.29 9.85 -9.50
C LEU A 184 21.02 9.44 -8.05
N GLY A 185 21.37 10.28 -7.07
CA GLY A 185 21.15 9.98 -5.66
C GLY A 185 19.70 9.57 -5.38
N GLY A 186 18.74 10.11 -6.14
CA GLY A 186 17.31 9.83 -5.93
C GLY A 186 16.88 8.43 -6.29
N ILE A 187 17.60 7.82 -7.22
CA ILE A 187 17.36 6.44 -7.64
C ILE A 187 18.01 5.47 -6.66
N GLN A 188 19.16 5.83 -6.08
CA GLN A 188 19.86 4.95 -5.14
C GLN A 188 19.10 4.76 -3.82
N ALA A 189 18.34 5.77 -3.38
CA ALA A 189 17.60 5.73 -2.13
C ALA A 189 16.38 4.78 -2.14
N THR A 190 15.81 4.46 -3.32
CA THR A 190 14.54 3.73 -3.39
C THR A 190 14.63 2.30 -2.87
N SER A 191 15.79 1.63 -3.05
CA SER A 191 16.00 0.28 -2.53
C SER A 191 16.04 0.27 -1.00
N VAL A 192 16.67 1.27 -0.39
CA VAL A 192 16.82 1.40 1.05
C VAL A 192 15.47 1.62 1.73
N VAL A 193 14.57 2.41 1.12
CA VAL A 193 13.18 2.59 1.60
C VAL A 193 12.45 1.25 1.67
N GLY A 194 12.57 0.41 0.63
CA GLY A 194 11.96 -0.92 0.61
C GLY A 194 12.48 -1.80 1.75
N VAL A 195 13.79 -1.77 1.99
CA VAL A 195 14.45 -2.52 3.07
C VAL A 195 13.96 -2.07 4.45
N TYR A 196 13.94 -0.76 4.74
CA TYR A 196 13.44 -0.27 6.04
C TYR A 196 11.94 -0.47 6.20
N SER A 197 11.15 -0.45 5.12
CA SER A 197 9.74 -0.84 5.21
C SER A 197 9.61 -2.30 5.66
N ALA A 198 10.43 -3.20 5.13
CA ALA A 198 10.45 -4.60 5.56
C ALA A 198 10.93 -4.77 7.02
N PHE A 199 11.95 -4.01 7.45
CA PHE A 199 12.40 -4.00 8.85
C PHE A 199 11.28 -3.53 9.79
N HIS A 200 10.57 -2.48 9.42
CA HIS A 200 9.43 -1.98 10.17
C HIS A 200 8.30 -3.02 10.25
N ASP A 201 7.98 -3.70 9.14
CA ASP A 201 6.97 -4.76 9.14
C ASP A 201 7.36 -5.92 10.09
N TYR A 202 8.64 -6.31 10.08
CA TYR A 202 9.18 -7.28 11.03
C TYR A 202 9.03 -6.79 12.48
N ALA A 203 9.40 -5.54 12.76
CA ALA A 203 9.35 -4.97 14.11
C ALA A 203 7.91 -4.85 14.63
N ILE A 204 6.94 -4.42 13.82
CA ILE A 204 5.52 -4.46 14.19
C ILE A 204 5.10 -5.86 14.61
N TYR A 205 5.46 -6.85 13.79
CA TYR A 205 5.02 -8.22 14.02
C TYR A 205 5.67 -8.82 15.27
N ALA A 206 6.97 -8.61 15.46
CA ALA A 206 7.74 -9.22 16.54
C ALA A 206 7.61 -8.46 17.87
N LEU A 207 7.58 -7.12 17.83
CA LEU A 207 7.71 -6.22 18.99
C LEU A 207 6.45 -5.39 19.28
N GLY A 208 5.57 -5.20 18.28
CA GLY A 208 4.36 -4.38 18.40
C GLY A 208 4.54 -2.95 17.89
N TYR A 209 3.42 -2.23 17.70
CA TYR A 209 3.38 -0.89 17.10
C TYR A 209 3.98 0.20 18.00
N THR A 210 3.79 0.09 19.32
CA THR A 210 4.23 1.11 20.29
C THR A 210 5.63 0.85 20.84
N HIS A 211 6.33 -0.17 20.33
CA HIS A 211 7.67 -0.49 20.80
C HIS A 211 8.68 0.57 20.30
N PRO A 212 9.61 1.05 21.14
CA PRO A 212 10.56 2.10 20.76
C PRO A 212 11.32 1.82 19.46
N GLU A 213 11.79 0.58 19.27
CA GLU A 213 12.44 0.17 18.01
C GLU A 213 11.54 0.23 16.78
N THR A 214 10.25 -0.09 16.91
CA THR A 214 9.30 0.02 15.79
C THR A 214 9.12 1.49 15.42
N ILE A 215 9.00 2.37 16.42
CA ILE A 215 8.92 3.83 16.24
C ILE A 215 10.21 4.36 15.61
N ARG A 216 11.39 3.96 16.10
CA ARG A 216 12.70 4.31 15.53
C ARG A 216 12.78 3.94 14.05
N LEU A 217 12.46 2.68 13.70
CA LEU A 217 12.46 2.20 12.31
C LEU A 217 11.44 2.95 11.45
N THR A 218 10.34 3.43 12.02
CA THR A 218 9.37 4.27 11.31
C THR A 218 9.98 5.61 10.97
N TYR A 219 10.62 6.29 11.92
CA TYR A 219 11.33 7.54 11.63
C TYR A 219 12.45 7.34 10.63
N MET A 220 13.21 6.24 10.75
CA MET A 220 14.24 5.89 9.76
C MET A 220 13.65 5.80 8.36
N LEU A 221 12.55 5.05 8.20
CA LEU A 221 11.82 4.94 6.93
C LEU A 221 11.33 6.30 6.42
N CYS A 222 10.71 7.11 7.27
CA CYS A 222 10.18 8.43 6.90
C CYS A 222 11.29 9.41 6.46
N ALA A 223 12.42 9.42 7.17
CA ALA A 223 13.57 10.24 6.79
C ALA A 223 14.17 9.80 5.45
N LEU A 224 14.13 8.50 5.14
CA LEU A 224 14.64 7.91 3.90
C LEU A 224 13.67 7.96 2.72
N LEU A 225 12.39 8.30 2.93
CA LEU A 225 11.40 8.46 1.85
C LEU A 225 11.69 9.70 0.98
N ASP A 226 12.20 10.77 1.59
CA ASP A 226 12.46 12.05 0.91
C ASP A 226 13.86 12.60 1.25
N PRO A 227 14.95 11.86 1.00
CA PRO A 227 16.30 12.29 1.38
C PRO A 227 16.71 13.59 0.66
N PHE A 228 16.15 13.87 -0.53
CA PHE A 228 16.35 15.13 -1.27
C PHE A 228 15.78 16.35 -0.56
N LYS A 229 14.69 16.18 0.21
CA LYS A 229 14.02 17.30 0.87
C LYS A 229 14.69 17.64 2.19
N ASN A 230 15.10 16.61 2.95
CA ASN A 230 15.65 16.80 4.29
C ASN A 230 17.20 16.78 4.33
N GLY A 231 17.86 16.30 3.27
CA GLY A 231 19.31 16.16 3.20
C GLY A 231 19.88 15.14 4.19
N ARG A 232 19.05 14.24 4.73
CA ARG A 232 19.46 13.22 5.70
C ARG A 232 19.93 11.97 4.97
N VAL A 233 21.09 11.47 5.38
CA VAL A 233 21.68 10.21 4.87
C VAL A 233 22.00 9.33 6.08
N SER A 234 21.55 8.07 6.04
CA SER A 234 21.87 7.10 7.09
C SER A 234 23.38 6.99 7.27
N ILE A 235 23.86 6.92 8.51
CA ILE A 235 25.28 6.70 8.80
C ILE A 235 25.68 5.30 8.32
N ASP A 236 26.90 5.18 7.81
CA ASP A 236 27.50 3.90 7.43
C ASP A 236 27.54 2.95 8.64
N GLY A 237 27.07 1.71 8.46
CA GLY A 237 27.01 0.71 9.53
C GLY A 237 25.64 0.60 10.20
N VAL A 238 24.84 1.67 10.29
CA VAL A 238 23.48 1.62 10.86
C VAL A 238 22.61 0.62 10.09
N MET A 239 22.63 0.71 8.76
CA MET A 239 21.88 -0.22 7.91
C MET A 239 22.35 -1.67 8.07
N PHE A 240 23.66 -1.93 8.23
CA PHE A 240 24.18 -3.28 8.43
C PHE A 240 23.76 -3.86 9.78
N ARG A 241 23.78 -3.04 10.84
CA ARG A 241 23.29 -3.40 12.18
C ARG A 241 21.80 -3.75 12.12
N ASP A 242 21.00 -2.91 11.47
CA ASP A 242 19.56 -3.13 11.32
C ASP A 242 19.27 -4.33 10.42
N LEU A 243 20.05 -4.56 9.36
CA LEU A 243 19.94 -5.75 8.52
C LEU A 243 20.26 -7.04 9.31
N ALA A 244 21.27 -7.04 10.16
CA ALA A 244 21.58 -8.21 11.00
C ALA A 244 20.43 -8.54 11.97
N LYS A 245 19.77 -7.50 12.51
CA LYS A 245 18.69 -7.61 13.49
C LYS A 245 17.34 -7.96 12.84
N TYR A 246 16.98 -7.27 11.76
CA TYR A 246 15.64 -7.27 11.16
C TYR A 246 15.58 -7.85 9.74
N GLY A 247 16.73 -8.09 9.09
CA GLY A 247 16.84 -8.74 7.78
C GLY A 247 16.57 -10.24 7.84
N LYS A 248 15.41 -10.61 8.40
CA LYS A 248 14.90 -11.98 8.46
C LYS A 248 13.86 -12.20 7.37
N ARG A 249 13.38 -13.44 7.25
CA ARG A 249 12.31 -13.79 6.32
C ARG A 249 11.05 -12.97 6.61
N LEU A 250 10.29 -12.64 5.56
CA LEU A 250 9.01 -11.95 5.69
C LEU A 250 8.03 -12.77 6.54
N SER A 251 7.16 -12.08 7.27
CA SER A 251 6.04 -12.70 8.00
C SER A 251 5.15 -13.50 7.04
N ALA A 252 4.52 -14.56 7.55
CA ALA A 252 3.76 -15.51 6.74
C ALA A 252 2.72 -14.85 5.83
N TRP A 253 2.00 -13.84 6.34
CA TRP A 253 0.97 -13.11 5.61
C TRP A 253 1.49 -12.26 4.42
N LYS A 254 2.80 -11.97 4.34
CA LYS A 254 3.42 -11.23 3.22
C LYS A 254 4.06 -12.12 2.17
N LYS A 255 4.06 -13.44 2.35
CA LYS A 255 4.68 -14.35 1.40
C LYS A 255 3.75 -14.59 0.22
N SER A 256 4.21 -14.28 -0.99
CA SER A 256 3.61 -14.81 -2.21
C SER A 256 4.10 -16.25 -2.43
N LYS A 257 3.40 -17.02 -3.28
CA LYS A 257 3.87 -18.35 -3.70
C LYS A 257 5.26 -18.28 -4.36
N GLU A 258 5.48 -17.26 -5.18
CA GLU A 258 6.76 -17.02 -5.85
C GLU A 258 7.90 -16.80 -4.84
N ASN A 259 7.63 -16.09 -3.75
CA ASN A 259 8.60 -15.90 -2.67
C ASN A 259 8.93 -17.22 -1.98
N ASP A 260 7.94 -18.10 -1.82
CA ASP A 260 8.18 -19.42 -1.25
C ASP A 260 9.04 -20.29 -2.18
N ASP A 261 8.77 -20.29 -3.49
CA ASP A 261 9.56 -21.03 -4.48
C ASP A 261 11.01 -20.52 -4.56
N PHE A 262 11.22 -19.20 -4.51
CA PHE A 262 12.55 -18.61 -4.48
C PHE A 262 13.33 -19.01 -3.22
N HIS A 263 12.65 -19.10 -2.07
CA HIS A 263 13.28 -19.50 -0.82
C HIS A 263 13.61 -20.99 -0.74
N VAL A 264 12.85 -21.87 -1.40
CA VAL A 264 13.19 -23.31 -1.48
C VAL A 264 14.56 -23.51 -2.16
N ASN A 265 14.92 -22.63 -3.10
CA ASN A 265 16.20 -22.66 -3.79
C ASN A 265 17.31 -21.86 -3.06
N SER A 266 16.98 -21.13 -2.01
CA SER A 266 17.96 -20.35 -1.25
C SER A 266 18.62 -21.22 -0.18
N THR A 267 19.95 -21.24 -0.15
CA THR A 267 20.73 -21.97 0.86
C THR A 267 20.60 -21.41 2.29
N TYR A 268 19.87 -20.31 2.48
CA TYR A 268 19.71 -19.66 3.78
C TYR A 268 18.42 -20.09 4.49
N ASN A 269 18.57 -20.97 5.50
CA ASN A 269 17.51 -21.35 6.43
C ASN A 269 17.18 -20.23 7.44
N THR A 270 16.66 -19.11 6.95
CA THR A 270 16.19 -18.03 7.82
C THR A 270 14.81 -18.38 8.39
N LEU A 271 14.71 -18.42 9.71
CA LEU A 271 13.44 -18.63 10.40
C LEU A 271 12.51 -17.43 10.22
N ASN A 272 11.20 -17.70 10.17
CA ASN A 272 10.19 -16.63 10.20
C ASN A 272 10.28 -15.86 11.53
N PRO A 273 9.93 -14.57 11.55
CA PRO A 273 9.78 -13.82 12.79
C PRO A 273 8.87 -14.57 13.76
N LYS A 274 9.29 -14.64 15.03
CA LYS A 274 8.42 -15.06 16.12
C LYS A 274 7.82 -13.81 16.75
N ARG A 275 6.51 -13.81 16.92
CA ARG A 275 5.80 -12.76 17.66
C ARG A 275 6.11 -12.90 19.15
N GLY A 276 6.35 -11.78 19.83
CA GLY A 276 6.59 -11.79 21.27
C GLY A 276 5.41 -12.39 22.03
N HIS A 277 5.68 -13.25 23.01
CA HIS A 277 4.66 -13.96 23.79
C HIS A 277 3.72 -13.04 24.61
N LYS A 278 4.15 -11.80 24.87
CA LYS A 278 3.35 -10.78 25.56
C LYS A 278 2.41 -10.00 24.63
N LEU A 279 2.57 -10.15 23.33
CA LEU A 279 1.74 -9.47 22.34
C LEU A 279 0.51 -10.31 22.04
N GLU A 280 -0.62 -9.64 21.88
CA GLU A 280 -1.86 -10.26 21.43
C GLU A 280 -1.72 -10.81 20.01
N GLN A 281 -2.67 -11.65 19.59
CA GLN A 281 -2.74 -12.20 18.24
C GLN A 281 -2.65 -11.07 17.19
N PHE A 282 -1.87 -11.29 16.13
CA PHE A 282 -1.76 -10.31 15.06
C PHE A 282 -2.99 -10.40 14.16
N ILE A 283 -3.72 -9.29 14.01
CA ILE A 283 -5.02 -9.27 13.31
C ILE A 283 -4.92 -9.76 11.86
N VAL A 284 -3.83 -9.46 11.16
CA VAL A 284 -3.63 -9.89 9.77
C VAL A 284 -3.44 -11.40 9.68
N ASP A 285 -2.84 -12.05 10.69
CA ASP A 285 -2.74 -13.51 10.71
C ASP A 285 -4.13 -14.14 10.84
N GLU A 286 -5.00 -13.57 11.68
CA GLU A 286 -6.38 -14.02 11.83
C GLU A 286 -7.18 -13.81 10.54
N PHE A 287 -7.04 -12.66 9.88
CA PHE A 287 -7.67 -12.42 8.57
C PHE A 287 -7.18 -13.40 7.50
N CYS A 288 -5.88 -13.67 7.42
CA CYS A 288 -5.34 -14.65 6.49
C CYS A 288 -5.87 -16.06 6.77
N LYS A 289 -5.99 -16.44 8.05
CA LYS A 289 -6.57 -17.72 8.46
C LYS A 289 -8.03 -17.82 8.05
N GLN A 290 -8.87 -16.84 8.42
CA GLN A 290 -10.29 -16.83 8.08
C GLN A 290 -10.53 -16.80 6.57
N ALA A 291 -9.77 -16.00 5.83
CA ALA A 291 -9.86 -15.95 4.37
C ALA A 291 -9.51 -17.29 3.72
N LYS A 292 -8.52 -18.01 4.28
CA LYS A 292 -8.15 -19.35 3.82
C LYS A 292 -9.24 -20.37 4.13
N ASP A 293 -9.79 -20.34 5.34
CA ASP A 293 -10.85 -21.25 5.77
C ASP A 293 -12.12 -21.06 4.92
N GLU A 294 -12.57 -19.80 4.74
CA GLU A 294 -13.69 -19.46 3.86
C GLU A 294 -13.40 -19.86 2.40
N GLY A 295 -12.18 -19.59 1.92
CA GLY A 295 -11.76 -20.00 0.58
C GLY A 295 -11.83 -21.52 0.38
N ASN A 296 -11.52 -22.32 1.40
CA ASN A 296 -11.65 -23.77 1.35
C ASN A 296 -13.13 -24.19 1.32
N VAL A 297 -14.00 -23.56 2.13
CA VAL A 297 -15.45 -23.81 2.11
C VAL A 297 -16.02 -23.55 0.71
N GLN A 298 -15.69 -22.40 0.10
CA GLN A 298 -16.13 -22.07 -1.26
C GLN A 298 -15.58 -23.05 -2.30
N LYS A 299 -14.30 -23.44 -2.17
CA LYS A 299 -13.69 -24.43 -3.06
C LYS A 299 -14.36 -25.80 -2.97
N ASP A 300 -14.71 -26.22 -1.75
CA ASP A 300 -15.39 -27.48 -1.51
C ASP A 300 -16.83 -27.43 -2.06
N ALA A 301 -17.57 -26.34 -1.83
CA ALA A 301 -18.90 -26.13 -2.41
C ALA A 301 -18.87 -26.19 -3.96
N ILE A 302 -17.87 -25.56 -4.59
CA ILE A 302 -17.65 -25.65 -6.04
C ILE A 302 -17.38 -27.10 -6.43
N ARG A 303 -16.45 -27.79 -5.76
CA ARG A 303 -16.12 -29.19 -6.05
C ARG A 303 -17.36 -30.09 -5.95
N ASP A 304 -18.15 -29.95 -4.91
CA ASP A 304 -19.34 -30.76 -4.66
C ASP A 304 -20.43 -30.48 -5.72
N SER A 305 -20.56 -29.22 -6.17
CA SER A 305 -21.43 -28.85 -7.29
C SER A 305 -21.06 -29.55 -8.61
N PHE A 306 -19.78 -29.88 -8.80
CA PHE A 306 -19.28 -30.65 -9.94
C PHE A 306 -19.37 -32.17 -9.74
N GLN A 307 -19.28 -32.68 -8.51
CA GLN A 307 -19.40 -34.12 -8.22
C GLN A 307 -20.77 -34.68 -8.62
N HIS A 308 -21.85 -33.92 -8.37
CA HIS A 308 -23.20 -34.31 -8.80
C HIS A 308 -23.42 -34.23 -10.32
N ARG A 309 -22.52 -33.56 -11.06
CA ARG A 309 -22.49 -33.53 -12.53
C ARG A 309 -21.55 -34.58 -13.11
N GLY A 310 -21.17 -35.59 -12.33
CA GLY A 310 -20.13 -36.61 -12.59
C GLY A 310 -20.31 -37.52 -13.80
N ARG A 311 -20.85 -37.04 -14.91
CA ARG A 311 -20.68 -37.67 -16.22
C ARG A 311 -19.93 -36.71 -17.10
N THR A 312 -18.89 -37.22 -17.74
CA THR A 312 -18.43 -36.70 -19.02
C THR A 312 -19.67 -36.64 -19.92
N VAL A 313 -20.26 -35.46 -20.04
CA VAL A 313 -21.35 -35.26 -20.98
C VAL A 313 -20.68 -35.29 -22.34
N VAL A 314 -20.91 -36.38 -23.07
CA VAL A 314 -20.51 -36.45 -24.48
C VAL A 314 -21.34 -35.40 -25.19
N ASP A 315 -20.70 -34.33 -25.63
CA ASP A 315 -21.33 -33.30 -26.44
C ASP A 315 -21.60 -33.90 -27.83
N PRO A 316 -22.88 -34.06 -28.24
CA PRO A 316 -23.21 -34.64 -29.52
C PRO A 316 -22.60 -33.86 -30.68
N HIS A 317 -22.48 -32.53 -30.58
CA HIS A 317 -21.92 -31.71 -31.64
C HIS A 317 -20.41 -31.93 -31.83
N LEU A 318 -19.71 -32.29 -30.76
CA LEU A 318 -18.28 -32.62 -30.82
C LEU A 318 -18.03 -34.04 -31.33
N THR A 319 -18.96 -34.98 -31.11
CA THR A 319 -18.81 -36.37 -31.58
C THR A 319 -19.47 -36.64 -32.93
N GLN A 320 -20.40 -35.80 -33.39
CA GLN A 320 -21.12 -35.99 -34.64
C GLN A 320 -20.19 -36.21 -35.85
N PRO A 321 -19.14 -35.39 -36.08
CA PRO A 321 -18.26 -35.59 -37.24
C PRO A 321 -17.57 -36.96 -37.25
N TRP A 322 -17.30 -37.51 -36.07
CA TRP A 322 -16.72 -38.84 -35.94
C TRP A 322 -17.71 -39.92 -36.37
N TYR A 323 -18.95 -39.84 -35.89
CA TYR A 323 -19.99 -40.80 -36.25
C TYR A 323 -20.42 -40.69 -37.71
N ASP A 324 -20.47 -39.48 -38.27
CA ASP A 324 -20.76 -39.25 -39.68
C ASP A 324 -19.70 -39.91 -40.57
N GLU A 325 -18.42 -39.81 -40.19
CA GLU A 325 -17.31 -40.43 -40.92
C GLU A 325 -17.32 -41.96 -40.79
N GLU A 326 -17.59 -42.50 -39.60
CA GLU A 326 -17.81 -43.94 -39.40
C GLU A 326 -18.97 -44.46 -40.26
N GLY A 327 -20.08 -43.72 -40.31
CA GLY A 327 -21.24 -44.03 -41.14
C GLY A 327 -20.92 -43.98 -42.64
N ARG A 328 -20.18 -42.96 -43.09
CA ARG A 328 -19.75 -42.82 -44.48
C ARG A 328 -18.86 -43.99 -44.91
N ILE A 329 -17.88 -44.38 -44.08
CA ILE A 329 -17.01 -45.53 -44.35
C ILE A 329 -17.81 -46.83 -44.39
N ALA A 330 -18.81 -47.01 -43.53
CA ALA A 330 -19.63 -48.23 -43.54
C ALA A 330 -20.46 -48.39 -44.84
N VAL A 331 -20.90 -47.30 -45.48
CA VAL A 331 -21.76 -47.37 -46.68
C VAL A 331 -20.95 -47.45 -47.97
N ILE A 332 -19.88 -46.66 -48.08
CA ILE A 332 -19.13 -46.49 -49.34
C ILE A 332 -17.61 -46.65 -49.17
N GLY A 333 -17.15 -47.11 -48.01
CA GLY A 333 -15.74 -47.16 -47.66
C GLY A 333 -14.93 -48.09 -48.55
N THR A 334 -13.73 -47.64 -48.92
CA THR A 334 -12.69 -48.51 -49.46
C THR A 334 -11.84 -49.06 -48.32
N VAL A 335 -11.15 -50.18 -48.56
CA VAL A 335 -10.17 -50.77 -47.61
C VAL A 335 -9.17 -49.71 -47.12
N GLN A 336 -8.77 -48.78 -48.00
CA GLN A 336 -7.84 -47.71 -47.64
C GLN A 336 -8.43 -46.73 -46.60
N MET A 337 -9.71 -46.42 -46.67
CA MET A 337 -10.37 -45.50 -45.72
C MET A 337 -10.54 -46.15 -44.35
N GLU A 338 -10.84 -47.45 -44.30
CA GLU A 338 -10.88 -48.22 -43.04
C GLU A 338 -9.51 -48.24 -42.35
N VAL A 339 -8.45 -48.48 -43.12
CA VAL A 339 -7.07 -48.45 -42.61
C VAL A 339 -6.70 -47.07 -42.05
N GLN A 340 -7.11 -45.98 -42.73
CA GLN A 340 -6.85 -44.62 -42.26
C GLN A 340 -7.63 -44.30 -40.97
N LEU A 341 -8.92 -44.63 -40.89
CA LEU A 341 -9.71 -44.44 -39.67
C LEU A 341 -9.12 -45.21 -38.50
N LEU A 342 -8.68 -46.46 -38.73
CA LEU A 342 -8.03 -47.27 -37.70
C LEU A 342 -6.69 -46.67 -37.25
N ALA A 343 -5.87 -46.18 -38.19
CA ALA A 343 -4.62 -45.51 -37.87
C ALA A 343 -4.84 -44.27 -37.00
N THR A 344 -5.85 -43.45 -37.30
CA THR A 344 -6.22 -42.29 -36.47
C THR A 344 -6.70 -42.72 -35.08
N LYS A 345 -7.52 -43.78 -34.96
CA LYS A 345 -7.94 -44.34 -33.66
C LYS A 345 -6.73 -44.73 -32.79
N ILE A 346 -5.79 -45.47 -33.39
CA ILE A 346 -4.56 -45.91 -32.71
C ILE A 346 -3.72 -44.70 -32.29
N HIS A 347 -3.54 -43.73 -33.17
CA HIS A 347 -2.76 -42.53 -32.89
C HIS A 347 -3.31 -41.72 -31.70
N VAL A 348 -4.63 -41.46 -31.69
CA VAL A 348 -5.29 -40.73 -30.60
C VAL A 348 -5.18 -41.48 -29.27
N GLN A 349 -5.33 -42.81 -29.28
CA GLN A 349 -5.15 -43.64 -28.08
C GLN A 349 -3.71 -43.61 -27.55
N ALA A 350 -2.72 -43.67 -28.45
CA ALA A 350 -1.31 -43.57 -28.09
C ALA A 350 -0.99 -42.19 -27.46
N PHE A 351 -1.52 -41.10 -28.05
CA PHE A 351 -1.35 -39.76 -27.51
C PHE A 351 -2.01 -39.60 -26.14
N LYS A 352 -3.23 -40.10 -25.97
CA LYS A 352 -3.93 -40.13 -24.67
C LYS A 352 -3.10 -40.85 -23.60
N THR A 353 -2.54 -42.00 -23.95
CA THR A 353 -1.70 -42.80 -23.02
C THR A 353 -0.42 -42.05 -22.64
N ARG A 354 0.24 -41.40 -23.61
CA ARG A 354 1.42 -40.57 -23.36
C ARG A 354 1.10 -39.40 -22.45
N TYR A 355 0.01 -38.68 -22.72
CA TYR A 355 -0.43 -37.55 -21.89
C TYR A 355 -0.75 -37.97 -20.45
N GLN A 356 -1.37 -39.15 -20.25
CA GLN A 356 -1.61 -39.69 -18.91
C GLN A 356 -0.29 -39.99 -18.18
N LYS A 357 0.71 -40.58 -18.86
CA LYS A 357 2.04 -40.84 -18.28
C LYS A 357 2.85 -39.58 -17.97
N GLU A 358 2.63 -38.48 -18.67
CA GLU A 358 3.31 -37.20 -18.39
C GLU A 358 2.66 -36.44 -17.22
N LYS A 359 1.41 -36.78 -16.89
CA LYS A 359 0.64 -36.15 -15.81
C LYS A 359 0.82 -36.85 -14.45
N ASP A 360 0.99 -38.17 -14.47
CA ASP A 360 1.31 -39.00 -13.29
C ASP A 360 2.81 -38.93 -12.98
#